data_AF-A0A973PJE5-F1
#
_entry.id   AF-A0A973PJE5-F1
#
_cell.length_a   1.000
_cell.length_b   1.000
_cell.length_c   1.000
_cell.angle_alpha   90.00
_cell.angle_beta   90.00
_cell.angle_gamma   90.00
#
_symmetry.space_group_name_H-M   'P 1'
#
loop_
_entity.id
_entity.type
_entity.pdbx_description
1 polymer ?
#
loop_
_entity_poly.entity_id
_entity_poly.type
_entity_poly.pdbx_seq_one_letter_code
_entity_poly.pdbx_strand_id
1 'polypeptide(L)'
;MDAMNGQELWGMSAGAVGLAPGAGIGAGQPSLLQAQCAMALQQLHGWLRTTVPRSPQLAEAVPASVQAVRLYRSGQYEACLAQIQTVVAELGRLGRQSSPSP
;
A
#
# COMPACT_ATOMS: atom_id res chain seq x y z
N MET A 1 48.98 10.72 19.18
CA MET A 1 47.69 11.07 18.56
C MET A 1 47.24 9.83 17.81
N ASP A 2 46.90 8.72 18.49
CA ASP A 2 45.63 8.49 19.21
C ASP A 2 44.44 8.65 18.24
N ALA A 3 43.53 7.71 17.99
CA ALA A 3 43.21 6.42 18.58
C ALA A 3 42.19 5.69 17.67
N MET A 4 42.19 4.35 17.73
CA MET A 4 41.03 3.42 17.84
C MET A 4 39.88 3.49 16.79
N ASN A 5 39.68 2.45 15.98
CA ASN A 5 38.90 1.22 16.30
C ASN A 5 37.36 1.44 16.23
N GLY A 6 36.72 0.79 15.25
CA GLY A 6 35.26 0.72 15.10
C GLY A 6 34.80 -0.39 14.14
N GLN A 7 35.67 -1.37 13.89
CA GLN A 7 35.24 -2.70 13.48
C GLN A 7 34.83 -3.42 14.78
N GLU A 8 33.76 -4.23 14.71
CA GLU A 8 33.20 -5.06 15.78
C GLU A 8 32.04 -4.42 16.58
N LEU A 9 30.82 -4.75 16.14
CA LEU A 9 29.62 -5.00 16.95
C LEU A 9 28.49 -5.35 15.97
N TRP A 10 28.60 -6.46 15.23
CA TRP A 10 27.94 -7.73 15.59
C TRP A 10 27.40 -7.81 17.04
N GLY A 11 26.55 -6.83 17.39
CA GLY A 11 25.79 -6.80 18.64
C GLY A 11 24.49 -7.54 18.41
N MET A 12 24.54 -8.86 18.55
CA MET A 12 23.40 -9.71 18.84
C MET A 12 22.70 -9.15 20.08
N SER A 13 21.72 -8.27 19.90
CA SER A 13 20.77 -7.95 20.96
C SER A 13 19.61 -8.92 20.85
N ALA A 14 19.85 -10.13 21.35
CA ALA A 14 18.83 -11.07 21.76
C ALA A 14 18.04 -10.44 22.92
N GLY A 15 17.10 -9.56 22.59
CA GLY A 15 16.10 -9.04 23.52
C GLY A 15 14.98 -10.05 23.68
N ALA A 16 15.22 -11.10 24.45
CA ALA A 16 14.18 -11.98 24.94
C ALA A 16 13.66 -11.44 26.28
N VAL A 17 12.60 -10.62 26.28
CA VAL A 17 11.75 -10.43 27.46
C VAL A 17 10.30 -10.17 27.01
N GLY A 18 9.43 -11.15 27.29
CA GLY A 18 8.02 -10.89 27.58
C GLY A 18 6.98 -11.30 26.53
N LEU A 19 6.85 -12.59 26.22
CA LEU A 19 5.61 -13.12 25.65
C LEU A 19 4.88 -13.95 26.70
N ALA A 20 3.89 -13.32 27.31
CA ALA A 20 2.88 -13.98 28.13
C ALA A 20 2.16 -15.07 27.30
N PRO A 21 2.04 -16.31 27.78
CA PRO A 21 1.25 -17.33 27.12
C PRO A 21 -0.22 -17.09 27.44
N GLY A 22 -0.87 -16.21 26.69
CA GLY A 22 -2.29 -15.92 26.94
C GLY A 22 -2.87 -14.77 26.15
N ALA A 23 -2.90 -14.88 24.82
CA ALA A 23 -3.95 -14.30 23.98
C ALA A 23 -3.64 -14.66 22.52
N GLY A 24 -4.39 -15.61 21.97
CA GLY A 24 -4.30 -15.94 20.57
C GLY A 24 -4.63 -14.74 19.70
N ILE A 25 -3.75 -14.45 18.75
CA ILE A 25 -4.14 -13.94 17.44
C ILE A 25 -3.22 -14.64 16.47
N GLY A 26 -3.74 -15.67 15.80
CA GLY A 26 -3.03 -16.24 14.67
C GLY A 26 -2.79 -15.12 13.67
N ALA A 27 -1.55 -14.65 13.56
CA ALA A 27 -1.08 -13.96 12.38
C ALA A 27 -1.00 -15.03 11.28
N GLY A 28 -2.17 -15.47 10.80
CA GLY A 28 -2.28 -16.30 9.63
C GLY A 28 -1.59 -15.57 8.50
N GLN A 29 -0.73 -16.28 7.78
CA GLN A 29 -0.05 -15.73 6.61
C GLN A 29 -1.09 -15.07 5.70
N PRO A 30 -0.84 -13.83 5.22
CA PRO A 30 -1.78 -13.17 4.32
C PRO A 30 -1.99 -14.08 3.10
N SER A 31 -3.25 -14.26 2.73
CA SER A 31 -3.55 -15.01 1.50
C SER A 31 -2.91 -14.29 0.31
N LEU A 32 -2.61 -15.03 -0.77
CA LEU A 32 -2.09 -14.45 -2.00
C LEU A 32 -2.98 -13.30 -2.50
N LEU A 33 -4.31 -13.49 -2.40
CA LEU A 33 -5.33 -12.51 -2.79
C LEU A 33 -5.29 -11.24 -1.93
N GLN A 34 -5.03 -11.38 -0.63
CA GLN A 34 -4.84 -10.27 0.29
C GLN A 34 -3.55 -9.50 -0.04
N ALA A 35 -2.45 -10.20 -0.28
CA ALA A 35 -1.17 -9.60 -0.62
C ALA A 35 -1.23 -8.80 -1.93
N GLN A 36 -1.86 -9.36 -2.97
CA GLN A 36 -2.00 -8.65 -4.25
C GLN A 36 -2.91 -7.41 -4.13
N CYS A 37 -4.03 -7.46 -3.41
CA CYS A 37 -4.89 -6.29 -3.22
C CYS A 37 -4.15 -5.21 -2.41
N ALA A 38 -3.41 -5.61 -1.37
CA ALA A 38 -2.60 -4.66 -0.58
C ALA A 38 -1.53 -3.97 -1.44
N MET A 39 -0.78 -4.71 -2.27
CA MET A 39 0.21 -4.13 -3.17
C MET A 39 -0.43 -3.19 -4.19
N ALA A 40 -1.55 -3.58 -4.80
CA ALA A 40 -2.26 -2.77 -5.77
C ALA A 40 -2.80 -1.47 -5.15
N LEU A 41 -3.33 -1.51 -3.91
CA LEU A 41 -3.73 -0.32 -3.16
C LEU A 41 -2.55 0.61 -2.86
N GLN A 42 -1.41 0.05 -2.44
CA GLN A 42 -0.20 0.83 -2.16
C GLN A 42 0.30 1.57 -3.40
N GLN A 43 0.32 0.88 -4.56
CA GLN A 43 0.70 1.49 -5.83
C GLN A 43 -0.27 2.60 -6.24
N LEU A 44 -1.58 2.34 -6.18
CA LEU A 44 -2.62 3.34 -6.50
C LEU A 44 -2.50 4.57 -5.61
N HIS A 45 -2.33 4.37 -4.31
CA HIS A 45 -2.17 5.47 -3.35
C HIS A 45 -0.88 6.27 -3.59
N GLY A 46 0.23 5.59 -3.87
CA GLY A 46 1.49 6.24 -4.23
C GLY A 46 1.35 7.12 -5.48
N TRP A 47 0.68 6.61 -6.51
CA TRP A 47 0.39 7.35 -7.74
C TRP A 47 -0.53 8.56 -7.49
N LEU A 48 -1.60 8.39 -6.71
CA LEU A 48 -2.51 9.50 -6.38
C LEU A 48 -1.77 10.61 -5.63
N ARG A 49 -0.92 10.25 -4.67
CA ARG A 49 -0.13 11.24 -3.91
C ARG A 49 0.80 12.08 -4.80
N THR A 50 1.36 11.50 -5.85
CA THR A 50 2.27 12.22 -6.76
C THR A 50 1.53 12.95 -7.88
N THR A 51 0.36 12.46 -8.28
CA THR A 51 -0.35 12.95 -9.47
C THR A 51 -1.45 13.96 -9.15
N VAL A 52 -2.25 13.74 -8.10
CA VAL A 52 -3.36 14.64 -7.73
C VAL A 52 -2.91 16.10 -7.50
N PRO A 53 -1.76 16.39 -6.87
CA PRO A 53 -1.28 17.77 -6.71
C PRO A 53 -0.98 18.46 -8.04
N ARG A 54 -0.61 17.71 -9.09
CA ARG A 54 -0.30 18.24 -10.42
C ARG A 54 -1.53 18.32 -11.32
N SER A 55 -2.49 17.44 -11.10
CA SER A 55 -3.71 17.27 -11.90
C SER A 55 -4.91 17.05 -10.98
N PRO A 56 -5.49 18.12 -10.39
CA PRO A 56 -6.57 18.01 -9.42
C PRO A 56 -7.85 17.41 -10.01
N GLN A 57 -8.01 17.40 -11.34
CA GLN A 57 -9.08 16.70 -12.06
C GLN A 57 -9.11 15.20 -11.74
N LEU A 58 -7.96 14.60 -11.43
CA LEU A 58 -7.86 13.19 -11.07
C LEU A 58 -8.31 12.91 -9.63
N ALA A 59 -8.59 13.95 -8.83
CA ALA A 59 -9.15 13.79 -7.49
C ALA A 59 -10.55 13.15 -7.52
N GLU A 60 -11.26 13.19 -8.65
CA GLU A 60 -12.55 12.52 -8.84
C GLU A 60 -12.46 10.98 -8.67
N ALA A 61 -11.27 10.40 -8.83
CA ALA A 61 -11.02 8.98 -8.60
C ALA A 61 -10.77 8.63 -7.12
N VAL A 62 -10.58 9.62 -6.24
CA VAL A 62 -10.30 9.40 -4.81
C VAL A 62 -11.44 8.67 -4.10
N PRO A 63 -12.73 9.03 -4.27
CA PRO A 63 -13.83 8.30 -3.64
C PRO A 63 -13.85 6.80 -4.02
N ALA A 64 -13.61 6.48 -5.29
CA ALA A 64 -13.57 5.10 -5.78
C ALA A 64 -12.34 4.33 -5.23
N SER A 65 -11.22 5.02 -5.03
CA SER A 65 -10.01 4.47 -4.38
C SER A 65 -10.26 4.18 -2.89
N VAL A 66 -10.96 5.08 -2.19
CA VAL A 66 -11.38 4.86 -0.79
C VAL A 66 -12.32 3.65 -0.69
N GLN A 67 -13.19 3.43 -1.67
CA GLN A 67 -14.05 2.25 -1.72
C GLN A 67 -13.24 0.95 -1.82
N ALA A 68 -12.18 0.90 -2.62
CA ALA A 68 -11.29 -0.25 -2.68
C ALA A 68 -10.60 -0.55 -1.32
N VAL A 69 -10.21 0.49 -0.58
CA VAL A 69 -9.66 0.34 0.77
C VAL A 69 -10.70 -0.22 1.74
N ARG A 70 -11.97 0.21 1.66
CA ARG A 70 -13.05 -0.36 2.47
C ARG A 70 -13.25 -1.85 2.19
N LEU A 71 -13.23 -2.25 0.91
CA LEU A 71 -13.34 -3.65 0.51
C LEU A 71 -12.19 -4.50 1.09
N TYR A 72 -10.95 -4.02 1.00
CA TYR A 72 -9.79 -4.67 1.64
C TYR A 72 -9.97 -4.85 3.14
N ARG A 73 -10.39 -3.79 3.85
CA ARG A 73 -10.61 -3.83 5.31
C ARG A 73 -11.75 -4.76 5.72
N SER A 74 -12.72 -4.99 4.84
CA SER A 74 -13.82 -5.95 5.05
C SER A 74 -13.48 -7.40 4.68
N GLY A 75 -12.23 -7.67 4.26
CA GLY A 75 -11.81 -9.01 3.80
C GLY A 75 -12.29 -9.37 2.39
N GLN A 76 -12.96 -8.46 1.68
CA GLN A 76 -13.47 -8.66 0.32
C GLN A 76 -12.37 -8.40 -0.72
N TYR A 77 -11.33 -9.23 -0.72
CA TYR A 77 -10.12 -9.00 -1.51
C TYR A 77 -10.33 -9.13 -3.03
N GLU A 78 -11.23 -10.02 -3.48
CA GLU A 78 -11.56 -10.16 -4.91
C GLU A 78 -12.27 -8.90 -5.43
N ALA A 79 -13.29 -8.44 -4.70
CA ALA A 79 -13.99 -7.19 -4.99
C ALA A 79 -13.05 -5.97 -4.91
N CYS A 80 -12.09 -5.97 -3.98
CA CYS A 80 -11.05 -4.96 -3.92
C CYS A 80 -10.27 -4.88 -5.25
N LEU A 81 -9.79 -6.02 -5.77
CA LEU A 81 -9.03 -6.04 -7.02
C LEU A 81 -9.86 -5.57 -8.20
N ALA A 82 -11.11 -6.03 -8.31
CA ALA A 82 -12.02 -5.57 -9.36
C ALA A 82 -12.22 -4.05 -9.28
N GLN A 83 -12.45 -3.51 -8.08
CA GLN A 83 -12.62 -2.08 -7.86
C GLN A 83 -11.36 -1.30 -8.24
N ILE A 84 -10.16 -1.79 -7.92
CA ILE A 84 -8.90 -1.15 -8.32
C ILE A 84 -8.76 -1.13 -9.85
N GLN A 85 -9.08 -2.22 -10.53
CA GLN A 85 -9.03 -2.28 -12.00
C GLN A 85 -9.98 -1.25 -12.63
N THR A 86 -11.19 -1.10 -12.09
CA THR A 86 -12.13 -0.06 -12.51
C THR A 86 -11.56 1.34 -12.31
N VAL A 87 -10.96 1.62 -11.15
CA VAL A 87 -10.32 2.93 -10.88
C VAL A 87 -9.19 3.21 -11.86
N VAL A 88 -8.33 2.23 -12.14
CA VAL A 88 -7.21 2.38 -13.08
C VAL A 88 -7.73 2.64 -14.50
N ALA A 89 -8.78 1.95 -14.93
CA ALA A 89 -9.40 2.19 -16.23
C ALA A 89 -9.96 3.62 -16.35
N GLU A 90 -10.63 4.11 -15.30
CA GLU A 90 -11.18 5.47 -15.26
C GLU A 90 -10.07 6.52 -15.25
N LEU A 91 -9.02 6.31 -14.45
CA LEU A 91 -7.83 7.17 -14.44
C LEU A 91 -7.15 7.22 -15.81
N GLY A 92 -7.06 6.08 -16.51
CA GLY A 92 -6.54 6.03 -17.88
C GLY A 92 -7.41 6.79 -18.88
N ARG A 93 -8.74 6.80 -18.69
CA ARG A 93 -9.66 7.61 -19.48
C ARG A 93 -9.46 9.10 -19.19
N LEU A 94 -9.39 9.50 -17.92
CA LEU A 94 -9.18 10.89 -17.49
C LEU A 94 -7.82 11.44 -17.95
N GLY A 95 -6.75 10.65 -17.82
CA GLY A 95 -5.41 11.02 -18.28
C GLY A 95 -5.32 11.26 -19.79
N ARG A 96 -6.06 10.49 -20.61
CA ARG A 96 -6.16 10.73 -22.06
C ARG A 96 -6.93 12.00 -22.39
N GLN A 97 -7.99 12.31 -21.64
CA GLN A 97 -8.80 13.51 -21.82
C GLN A 97 -8.04 14.80 -21.50
N SER A 98 -7.04 14.72 -20.62
CA SER A 98 -6.15 15.84 -20.29
C SER A 98 -4.98 16.04 -21.28
N SER A 99 -4.83 15.19 -22.30
CA SER A 99 -3.82 15.38 -23.35
C SER A 99 -4.42 16.21 -24.49
N PRO A 100 -3.97 17.45 -24.76
CA PRO A 100 -4.39 18.17 -25.94
C PRO A 100 -3.97 17.38 -27.19
N SER A 101 -4.91 17.17 -28.10
CA SER A 101 -4.64 16.64 -29.45
C SER A 101 -3.75 17.65 -30.21
N PRO A 102 -2.76 17.20 -31.01
CA PRO A 102 -1.97 18.07 -31.88
C PRO A 102 -2.83 18.74 -32.96
#